data_AF-A0A2J8UPS0-F1
#
_entry.id   AF-A0A2J8UPS0-F1
#
_cell.length_a   1.000
_cell.length_b   1.000
_cell.length_c   1.000
_cell.angle_alpha   90.00
_cell.angle_beta   90.00
_cell.angle_gamma   90.00
#
_symmetry.space_group_name_H-M   'P 1'
#
loop_
_entity.id
_entity.type
_entity.pdbx_description
1 polymer ?
#
loop_
_entity_poly.entity_id
_entity_poly.type
_entity_poly.pdbx_seq_one_letter_code
_entity_poly.pdbx_strand_id
1 'polypeptide(L)'
;MIHPDPERRPSAMALVKHSVLLSASRKSAEQLRIELNAEKFKNSLLQKELKKAQMAKAAAEERALFTDRMATRSTTQNDPNFQCKFKGLWSKEKDLCMP
;
A
#
# COMPACT_ATOMS: atom_id res chain seq x y z
N MET A 1 29.92 -12.51 -26.38
CA MET A 1 29.02 -13.37 -27.19
C MET A 1 28.50 -12.70 -28.45
N ILE A 2 28.30 -11.38 -28.45
CA ILE A 2 27.73 -10.60 -29.56
C ILE A 2 28.80 -9.94 -30.46
N HIS A 3 30.00 -10.53 -30.53
CA HIS A 3 31.04 -10.01 -31.43
C HIS A 3 30.63 -10.26 -32.90
N PRO A 4 30.74 -9.26 -33.81
CA PRO A 4 30.32 -9.38 -35.21
C PRO A 4 31.19 -10.37 -36.00
N ASP A 5 32.49 -10.40 -35.73
CA ASP A 5 33.42 -11.41 -36.26
C ASP A 5 33.28 -12.74 -35.47
N PRO A 6 32.96 -13.87 -36.15
CA PRO A 6 32.81 -15.19 -35.52
C PRO A 6 34.08 -15.71 -34.84
N GLU A 7 35.26 -15.47 -35.41
CA GLU A 7 36.53 -16.02 -34.89
C GLU A 7 36.95 -15.37 -33.57
N ARG A 8 36.48 -14.14 -33.34
CA ARG A 8 36.69 -13.40 -32.08
C ARG A 8 35.63 -13.71 -31.02
N ARG A 9 34.60 -14.49 -31.37
CA ARG A 9 33.56 -14.86 -30.41
C ARG A 9 34.10 -15.95 -29.49
N PRO A 10 33.92 -15.84 -28.16
CA PRO A 10 34.36 -16.88 -27.25
C PRO A 10 33.60 -18.19 -27.55
N SER A 11 34.34 -19.30 -27.60
CA SER A 11 33.76 -20.63 -27.75
C SER A 11 32.97 -21.04 -26.50
N ALA A 12 32.10 -22.04 -26.62
CA ALA A 12 31.36 -22.59 -25.48
C ALA A 12 32.30 -23.00 -24.33
N MET A 13 33.42 -23.63 -24.66
CA MET A 13 34.42 -24.07 -23.68
C MET A 13 35.18 -22.90 -23.03
N ALA A 14 35.40 -21.81 -23.77
CA ALA A 14 35.97 -20.58 -23.22
C ALA A 14 35.00 -19.90 -22.24
N LEU A 15 33.69 -19.93 -22.51
CA LEU A 15 32.67 -19.40 -21.61
C LEU A 15 32.62 -20.18 -20.28
N VAL A 16 32.65 -21.51 -20.34
CA VAL A 16 32.64 -22.36 -19.13
C VAL A 16 33.85 -22.07 -18.23
N LYS A 17 34.98 -21.65 -18.79
CA LYS A 17 36.20 -21.30 -18.04
C LYS A 17 36.26 -19.84 -17.59
N HIS A 18 35.32 -18.99 -18.04
CA HIS A 18 35.37 -17.55 -17.79
C HIS A 18 35.09 -17.23 -16.31
N SER A 19 35.99 -16.49 -15.66
CA SER A 19 35.95 -16.22 -14.21
C SER A 19 34.64 -15.60 -13.72
N VAL A 20 34.06 -14.68 -14.51
CA VAL A 20 32.78 -14.03 -14.20
C VAL A 20 31.65 -15.05 -14.10
N LEU A 21 31.59 -16.01 -15.03
CA LEU A 21 30.53 -17.04 -15.06
C LEU A 21 30.76 -18.13 -14.01
N LEU A 22 32.03 -18.42 -13.70
CA LEU A 22 32.41 -19.40 -12.67
C LEU A 22 32.23 -18.90 -11.23
N SER A 23 32.16 -17.59 -11.00
CA SER A 23 32.04 -17.04 -9.64
C SER A 23 30.77 -17.53 -8.93
N ALA A 24 29.65 -17.64 -9.66
CA ALA A 24 28.40 -18.19 -9.15
C ALA A 24 28.50 -19.70 -8.83
N SER A 25 29.33 -20.44 -9.57
CA SER A 25 29.49 -21.89 -9.40
C SER A 25 30.56 -22.31 -8.39
N ARG A 26 31.36 -21.36 -7.88
CA ARG A 26 32.48 -21.64 -6.95
C ARG A 26 32.12 -21.49 -5.48
N LYS A 27 30.90 -21.08 -5.15
CA LYS A 27 30.46 -20.99 -3.75
C LYS A 27 30.48 -22.37 -3.12
N SER A 28 31.06 -22.48 -1.92
CA SER A 28 31.01 -23.74 -1.17
C SER A 28 29.58 -24.03 -0.73
N ALA A 29 29.27 -25.31 -0.48
CA ALA A 29 27.97 -25.69 0.06
C ALA A 29 27.63 -24.96 1.36
N GLU A 30 28.64 -24.65 2.19
CA GLU A 30 28.46 -23.92 3.43
C GLU A 30 28.14 -22.44 3.20
N GLN A 31 28.84 -21.78 2.28
CA GLN A 31 28.54 -20.39 1.89
C GLN A 31 27.11 -20.27 1.36
N LEU A 32 26.68 -21.22 0.52
CA LEU A 32 25.31 -21.26 0.00
C LEU A 32 24.27 -21.44 1.10
N ARG A 33 24.55 -22.25 2.13
CA ARG A 33 23.65 -22.41 3.28
C ARG A 33 23.51 -21.13 4.08
N ILE A 34 24.62 -20.43 4.33
CA ILE A 34 24.61 -19.15 5.05
C ILE A 34 23.79 -18.12 4.29
N GLU A 35 24.05 -17.95 2.99
CA GLU A 35 23.30 -17.03 2.13
C GLU A 35 21.80 -17.38 2.09
N LEU A 36 21.47 -18.66 1.93
CA LEU A 36 20.08 -19.12 1.91
C LEU A 36 19.36 -18.82 3.23
N ASN A 37 20.02 -19.05 4.36
CA ASN A 37 19.45 -18.78 5.68
C ASN A 37 19.24 -17.28 5.90
N ALA A 38 20.19 -16.45 5.49
CA ALA A 38 20.07 -15.00 5.52
C ALA A 38 18.86 -14.53 4.70
N GLU A 39 18.68 -15.09 3.50
CA GLU A 39 17.58 -14.71 2.62
C GLU A 39 16.21 -15.20 3.14
N LYS A 40 16.15 -16.40 3.74
CA LYS A 40 14.95 -16.88 4.45
C LYS A 40 14.59 -15.99 5.63
N PHE A 41 15.58 -15.51 6.40
CA PHE A 41 15.34 -14.61 7.53
C PHE A 41 14.77 -13.27 7.06
N LYS A 42 15.36 -12.66 6.02
CA LYS A 42 14.82 -11.43 5.40
C LYS A 42 13.39 -11.62 4.92
N ASN A 43 13.10 -12.72 4.21
CA ASN A 43 11.75 -13.01 3.75
C ASN A 43 10.74 -13.17 4.89
N SER A 44 11.12 -13.86 5.98
CA SER A 44 10.27 -14.00 7.16
C SER A 44 9.96 -12.64 7.80
N LEU A 45 10.96 -11.76 7.88
CA LEU A 45 10.78 -10.40 8.39
C LEU A 45 9.84 -9.58 7.50
N LEU A 46 10.06 -9.60 6.19
CA LEU A 46 9.20 -8.90 5.22
C LEU A 46 7.76 -9.41 5.25
N GLN A 47 7.54 -10.72 5.37
CA GLN A 47 6.19 -11.30 5.48
C GLN A 47 5.46 -10.81 6.73
N LYS A 48 6.16 -10.68 7.87
CA LYS A 48 5.58 -10.13 9.11
C LYS A 48 5.16 -8.67 8.93
N GLU A 49 6.02 -7.85 8.33
CA GLU A 49 5.71 -6.44 8.09
C GLU A 49 4.58 -6.28 7.05
N LEU A 50 4.58 -7.10 6.00
CA LEU A 50 3.51 -7.12 5.01
C LEU A 50 2.15 -7.47 5.63
N LYS A 51 2.09 -8.46 6.52
CA LYS A 51 0.86 -8.80 7.25
C LYS A 51 0.39 -7.63 8.11
N LYS A 52 1.29 -6.95 8.83
CA LYS A 52 0.94 -5.76 9.62
C LYS A 52 0.40 -4.63 8.73
N ALA A 53 1.04 -4.36 7.61
CA ALA A 53 0.60 -3.34 6.66
C ALA A 53 -0.79 -3.66 6.08
N GLN A 54 -1.04 -4.92 5.73
CA GLN A 54 -2.35 -5.38 5.26
C GLN A 54 -3.44 -5.20 6.32
N MET A 55 -3.15 -5.57 7.57
CA MET A 55 -4.10 -5.38 8.68
C MET A 55 -4.38 -3.89 8.93
N ALA A 56 -3.36 -3.03 8.89
CA ALA A 56 -3.53 -1.59 9.05
C ALA A 56 -4.35 -0.99 7.91
N LYS A 57 -4.11 -1.43 6.66
CA LYS A 57 -4.89 -1.03 5.49
C LYS A 57 -6.36 -1.42 5.65
N ALA A 58 -6.64 -2.68 6.00
CA ALA A 58 -8.02 -3.14 6.20
C ALA A 58 -8.72 -2.36 7.32
N ALA A 59 -8.04 -2.09 8.43
CA ALA A 59 -8.61 -1.28 9.52
C ALA A 59 -8.88 0.18 9.10
N ALA A 60 -8.05 0.76 8.23
CA ALA A 60 -8.28 2.09 7.69
C ALA A 60 -9.46 2.12 6.72
N GLU A 61 -9.62 1.10 5.88
CA GLU A 61 -10.76 0.95 4.97
C GLU A 61 -12.08 0.83 5.74
N GLU A 62 -12.13 0.00 6.79
CA GLU A 62 -13.31 -0.11 7.66
C GLU A 62 -13.67 1.22 8.33
N ARG A 63 -12.67 1.95 8.82
CA ARG A 63 -12.87 3.30 9.40
C ARG A 63 -13.40 4.28 8.37
N ALA A 64 -12.87 4.26 7.15
CA ALA A 64 -13.33 5.12 6.06
C ALA A 64 -14.79 4.84 5.70
N LEU A 65 -15.17 3.56 5.56
CA LEU A 65 -16.56 3.14 5.31
C LEU A 65 -17.50 3.58 6.44
N PHE A 66 -17.08 3.44 7.70
CA PHE A 66 -17.85 3.90 8.85
C PHE A 66 -18.07 5.43 8.83
N THR A 67 -17.02 6.20 8.51
CA THR A 67 -17.12 7.66 8.42
C THR A 67 -18.01 8.12 7.27
N ASP A 68 -17.94 7.46 6.11
CA ASP A 68 -18.76 7.76 4.94
C ASP A 68 -20.26 7.54 5.24
N ARG A 69 -20.58 6.44 5.94
CA ARG A 69 -21.94 6.15 6.41
C ARG A 69 -22.46 7.17 7.44
N MET A 70 -21.59 7.73 8.27
CA MET A 70 -21.97 8.78 9.22
C MET A 70 -22.16 10.15 8.54
N ALA A 71 -21.33 10.46 7.54
CA ALA A 71 -21.47 11.68 6.74
C ALA A 71 -22.79 11.69 5.97
N THR A 72 -23.14 10.59 5.29
CA THR A 72 -24.41 10.45 4.56
C THR A 72 -25.66 10.54 5.46
N ARG A 73 -25.59 10.05 6.70
CA ARG A 73 -26.68 10.22 7.69
C ARG A 73 -26.79 11.66 8.21
N SER A 74 -25.71 12.43 8.22
CA SER A 74 -25.70 13.80 8.71
C SER A 74 -26.23 14.80 7.67
N THR A 75 -26.19 14.46 6.38
CA THR A 75 -26.76 15.28 5.29
C THR A 75 -28.30 15.28 5.28
N THR A 76 -28.96 14.21 5.75
CA THR A 76 -30.43 14.17 5.85
C THR A 76 -31.00 14.91 7.05
N GLN A 77 -30.16 15.36 8.00
CA GLN A 77 -30.58 16.22 9.12
C GLN A 77 -30.19 17.70 8.96
N ASN A 78 -29.26 18.03 8.05
CA ASN A 78 -28.79 19.40 7.81
C ASN A 78 -29.15 19.87 6.40
N ASP A 79 -30.40 19.69 5.98
CA ASP A 79 -30.90 20.38 4.79
C ASP A 79 -31.15 21.86 5.15
N PRO A 80 -30.34 22.82 4.65
CA PRO A 80 -30.53 24.24 4.95
C PRO A 80 -31.89 24.76 4.44
N ASN A 81 -32.57 24.02 3.55
CA ASN A 81 -33.91 24.33 3.06
C ASN A 81 -35.01 23.89 4.05
N PHE A 82 -34.75 22.90 4.93
CA PHE A 82 -35.66 22.56 6.03
C PHE A 82 -35.47 23.46 7.26
N GLN A 83 -34.24 23.90 7.54
CA GLN A 83 -33.99 24.78 8.69
C GLN A 83 -34.45 26.22 8.47
N CYS A 84 -34.59 26.67 7.22
CA CYS A 84 -35.08 28.02 6.91
C CYS A 84 -36.62 28.15 7.03
N LYS A 85 -37.39 27.07 6.83
CA LYS A 85 -38.86 27.12 6.91
C LYS A 85 -39.41 27.33 8.32
N PHE A 86 -38.70 26.89 9.37
CA PHE A 86 -39.22 26.99 10.74
C PHE A 86 -38.98 28.36 11.40
N LYS A 87 -37.96 29.12 10.94
CA LYS A 87 -37.66 30.46 11.49
C LYS A 87 -38.58 31.56 10.98
N GLY A 88 -39.39 31.30 9.94
CA GLY A 88 -40.28 32.28 9.32
C GLY A 88 -41.67 32.42 9.94
N LEU A 89 -42.09 31.51 10.84
CA LEU A 89 -43.48 31.47 11.31
C LEU A 89 -43.72 32.08 12.70
N TRP A 90 -42.68 32.55 13.39
CA TRP A 90 -42.76 33.10 14.75
C TRP A 90 -42.16 34.51 14.85
N SER A 91 -42.26 35.31 13.78
CA SER A 91 -41.79 36.72 13.76
C SER A 91 -42.86 37.74 13.40
N LYS A 92 -44.14 37.36 13.45
CA LYS A 92 -45.26 38.29 13.35
C LYS A 92 -46.28 38.09 14.46
N GLU A 93 -45.83 38.25 15.70
CA GLU A 93 -46.74 38.58 16.81
C GLU A 93 -45.94 39.23 17.94
N LYS A 94 -45.55 40.49 17.70
CA LYS A 94 -45.03 41.40 18.72
C LYS A 94 -45.78 42.71 18.61
N ASP A 95 -47.08 42.65 18.85
CA ASP A 95 -47.87 43.83 19.18
C ASP A 95 -48.80 43.44 20.32
N LEU A 96 -48.82 44.32 21.34
CA LEU A 96 -49.69 44.33 22.53
C LEU A 96 -49.30 43.37 23.67
N CYS A 97 -48.60 43.88 24.67
CA CYS A 97 -49.21 44.54 25.84
C CYS A 97 -48.16 44.70 26.96
N MET A 98 -47.71 45.93 27.21
CA MET A 98 -47.50 46.43 28.58
C MET A 98 -48.75 47.26 28.91
N PRO A 99 -49.22 47.36 30.16
CA PRO A 99 -48.45 47.34 31.42
C PRO A 99 -48.66 46.12 32.31
#